data_AF-A0A0H2RE62-F1
#
_entry.id   AF-A0A0H2RE62-F1
#
_cell.length_a   1.000
_cell.length_b   1.000
_cell.length_c   1.000
_cell.angle_alpha   90.00
_cell.angle_beta   90.00
_cell.angle_gamma   90.00
#
_symmetry.space_group_name_H-M   'P 1'
#
loop_
_entity.id
_entity.type
_entity.pdbx_description
1 polymer ?
#
loop_
_entity_poly.entity_id
_entity_poly.type
_entity_poly.pdbx_seq_one_letter_code
_entity_poly.pdbx_strand_id
1 'polypeptide(L)'
;MELSCGSEDRKFGTFGDRVLAYLVEPIDILPHFLLPASTAHLNRRPPTFHLGWLIEDAVVTKLAKDRGFCPRNINLREYLKDEDVEIFDEDLDDSPKEPGFINKTQGFVRRCRELQLDVIPGLRRVYNSSKRDISLAVSLMSNYEVGIGRYNREDREKLVDEFRFIGEPKWYLDYDEWHWI
;
A
#
# COMPACT_ATOMS: atom_id res chain seq x y z
N MET A 1 -46.69 -20.76 7.93
CA MET A 1 -46.07 -19.89 6.91
C MET A 1 -44.81 -19.34 7.56
N GLU A 2 -43.75 -20.14 7.55
CA GLU A 2 -42.47 -19.78 8.15
C GLU A 2 -41.58 -19.19 7.06
N LEU A 3 -41.22 -17.93 7.22
CA LEU A 3 -40.25 -17.26 6.38
C LEU A 3 -38.86 -17.75 6.80
N SER A 4 -38.34 -18.74 6.06
CA SER A 4 -36.93 -19.11 6.11
C SER A 4 -36.10 -17.92 5.65
N CYS A 5 -35.50 -17.21 6.61
CA CYS A 5 -34.45 -16.24 6.35
C CYS A 5 -33.17 -17.02 6.02
N GLY A 6 -33.07 -17.48 4.78
CA GLY A 6 -31.83 -18.01 4.23
C GLY A 6 -30.79 -16.90 4.22
N SER A 7 -29.90 -16.89 5.22
CA SER A 7 -28.66 -16.15 5.16
C SER A 7 -27.78 -16.80 4.09
N GLU A 8 -27.93 -16.36 2.84
CA GLU A 8 -26.95 -16.66 1.82
C GLU A 8 -25.62 -16.05 2.26
N ASP A 9 -24.64 -16.91 2.54
CA ASP A 9 -23.23 -16.55 2.70
C ASP A 9 -22.73 -15.99 1.36
N ARG A 10 -23.06 -14.73 1.08
CA ARG A 10 -22.50 -14.00 -0.05
C ARG A 10 -21.00 -13.90 0.21
N LYS A 11 -20.21 -14.61 -0.59
CA LYS A 11 -18.74 -14.49 -0.61
C LYS A 11 -18.41 -13.05 -1.02
N PHE A 12 -18.06 -12.22 -0.04
CA PHE A 12 -17.51 -10.89 -0.28
C PHE A 12 -16.12 -11.04 -0.90
N GLY A 13 -15.77 -10.16 -1.85
CA GLY A 13 -14.46 -10.18 -2.51
C GLY A 13 -14.49 -10.58 -3.99
N THR A 14 -15.67 -10.56 -4.63
CA THR A 14 -15.76 -10.81 -6.08
C THR A 14 -15.18 -9.65 -6.89
N PHE A 15 -14.88 -9.88 -8.18
CA PHE A 15 -14.41 -8.82 -9.08
C PHE A 15 -15.39 -7.63 -9.15
N GLY A 16 -16.70 -7.91 -9.12
CA GLY A 16 -17.74 -6.89 -9.08
C GLY A 16 -17.71 -6.05 -7.80
N ASP A 17 -17.43 -6.66 -6.66
CA ASP A 17 -17.29 -5.96 -5.38
C ASP A 17 -16.05 -5.06 -5.34
N ARG A 18 -14.97 -5.47 -6.03
CA ARG A 18 -13.74 -4.65 -6.12
C ARG A 18 -13.97 -3.34 -6.88
N VAL A 19 -14.88 -3.33 -7.86
CA VAL A 19 -15.25 -2.08 -8.55
C VAL A 19 -15.86 -1.07 -7.58
N LEU A 20 -16.63 -1.54 -6.59
CA LEU A 20 -17.21 -0.69 -5.56
C LEU A 20 -16.14 -0.10 -4.63
N ALA A 21 -15.00 -0.78 -4.42
CA ALA A 21 -13.90 -0.25 -3.63
C ALA A 21 -13.30 1.04 -4.22
N TYR A 22 -13.29 1.19 -5.55
CA TYR A 22 -12.90 2.44 -6.22
C TYR A 22 -13.86 3.60 -5.99
N LEU A 23 -15.07 3.35 -5.46
CA LEU A 23 -16.05 4.38 -5.15
C LEU A 23 -15.95 4.89 -3.71
N VAL A 24 -15.14 4.25 -2.86
CA VAL A 24 -14.98 4.64 -1.46
C VAL A 24 -14.14 5.92 -1.39
N GLU A 25 -14.77 7.01 -0.97
CA GLU A 25 -14.09 8.29 -0.76
C GLU A 25 -13.21 8.27 0.50
N PRO A 26 -12.09 9.01 0.50
CA PRO A 26 -11.26 9.18 1.70
C PRO A 26 -12.06 9.80 2.84
N ILE A 27 -11.97 9.21 4.03
CA ILE A 27 -12.81 9.56 5.18
C ILE A 27 -12.04 10.44 6.15
N ASP A 28 -12.66 11.50 6.66
CA ASP A 28 -12.03 12.40 7.64
C ASP A 28 -11.99 11.78 9.05
N ILE A 29 -13.09 11.15 9.47
CA ILE A 29 -13.24 10.51 10.78
C ILE A 29 -13.60 9.04 10.56
N LEU A 30 -12.75 8.13 11.03
CA LEU A 30 -12.98 6.70 10.86
C LEU A 30 -14.22 6.25 11.66
N PRO A 31 -15.25 5.68 11.01
CA PRO A 31 -16.41 5.12 11.70
C PRO A 31 -16.03 4.02 12.69
N HIS A 32 -16.67 4.01 13.87
CA HIS A 32 -16.35 3.05 14.94
C HIS A 32 -16.48 1.57 14.52
N PHE A 33 -17.43 1.22 13.65
CA PHE A 33 -17.58 -0.15 13.18
C PHE A 33 -16.41 -0.62 12.28
N LEU A 34 -15.50 0.27 11.88
CA LEU A 34 -14.26 -0.07 11.18
C LEU A 34 -13.07 -0.22 12.12
N LEU A 35 -13.25 -0.03 13.43
CA LEU A 35 -12.24 -0.33 14.43
C LEU A 35 -12.30 -1.81 14.82
N PRO A 36 -11.18 -2.54 14.76
CA PRO A 36 -11.15 -3.97 15.12
C PRO A 36 -11.61 -4.25 16.55
N ALA A 37 -11.30 -3.36 17.48
CA ALA A 37 -11.76 -3.46 18.86
C ALA A 37 -13.29 -3.42 18.99
N SER A 38 -13.97 -2.69 18.10
CA SER A 38 -15.43 -2.55 18.10
C SER A 38 -16.13 -3.74 17.44
N THR A 39 -15.44 -4.48 16.56
CA THR A 39 -16.02 -5.62 15.82
C THR A 39 -15.56 -6.98 16.32
N ALA A 40 -14.81 -7.05 17.42
CA ALA A 40 -14.26 -8.30 17.96
C ALA A 40 -15.34 -9.39 18.18
N HIS A 41 -16.58 -9.00 18.47
CA HIS A 41 -17.71 -9.90 18.68
C HIS A 41 -18.30 -10.51 17.40
N LEU A 42 -18.00 -9.95 16.23
CA LEU A 42 -18.58 -10.36 14.94
C LEU A 42 -17.83 -11.54 14.30
N ASN A 43 -16.71 -11.99 14.87
CA ASN A 43 -15.79 -12.95 14.25
C ASN A 43 -15.41 -12.59 12.80
N ARG A 44 -15.44 -11.29 12.47
CA ARG A 44 -15.06 -10.74 11.18
C ARG A 44 -14.11 -9.57 11.39
N ARG A 45 -13.15 -9.44 10.50
CA ARG A 45 -12.17 -8.38 10.47
C ARG A 45 -12.64 -7.28 9.53
N PRO A 46 -12.71 -6.01 9.97
CA PRO A 46 -13.06 -4.91 9.09
C PRO A 46 -11.97 -4.71 8.02
N PRO A 47 -12.30 -4.10 6.88
CA PRO A 47 -11.32 -3.65 5.92
C PRO A 47 -10.22 -2.80 6.57
N THR A 48 -9.02 -2.85 6.02
CA THR A 48 -7.91 -2.03 6.47
C THR A 48 -8.01 -0.64 5.85
N PHE A 49 -7.91 0.37 6.69
CA PHE A 49 -7.79 1.77 6.30
C PHE A 49 -6.48 2.34 6.81
N HIS A 50 -5.85 3.21 6.02
CA HIS A 50 -4.61 3.91 6.36
C HIS A 50 -4.86 5.41 6.50
N LEU A 51 -4.51 5.97 7.64
CA LEU A 51 -4.50 7.41 7.87
C LEU A 51 -3.24 8.00 7.26
N GLY A 52 -3.37 8.96 6.35
CA GLY A 52 -2.20 9.52 5.68
C GLY A 52 -2.50 10.53 4.59
N TRP A 53 -1.53 10.72 3.69
CA TRP A 53 -1.68 11.51 2.48
C TRP A 53 -1.33 10.68 1.26
N LEU A 54 -2.01 10.96 0.14
CA LEU A 54 -1.57 10.47 -1.15
C LEU A 54 -0.22 11.09 -1.50
N ILE A 55 0.66 10.29 -2.07
CA ILE A 55 1.96 10.73 -2.58
C ILE A 55 2.09 10.34 -4.05
N GLU A 56 2.64 11.26 -4.84
CA GLU A 56 2.86 11.01 -6.25
C GLU A 56 3.92 9.93 -6.47
N ASP A 57 3.61 8.98 -7.35
CA ASP A 57 4.51 7.88 -7.68
C ASP A 57 5.86 8.38 -8.21
N ALA A 58 5.86 9.47 -8.97
CA ALA A 58 7.06 10.11 -9.50
C ALA A 58 8.00 10.61 -8.38
N VAL A 59 7.44 11.16 -7.29
CA VAL A 59 8.22 11.62 -6.13
C VAL A 59 8.92 10.43 -5.47
N VAL A 60 8.18 9.36 -5.19
CA VAL A 60 8.76 8.17 -4.55
C VAL A 60 9.78 7.48 -5.46
N THR A 61 9.50 7.42 -6.76
CA THR A 61 10.41 6.90 -7.77
C THR A 61 11.72 7.70 -7.79
N LYS A 62 11.63 9.03 -7.73
CA LYS A 62 12.80 9.91 -7.66
C LYS A 62 13.60 9.66 -6.39
N LEU A 63 12.95 9.57 -5.21
CA LEU A 63 13.64 9.28 -3.94
C LEU A 63 14.44 7.98 -3.99
N ALA A 64 13.87 6.94 -4.62
CA ALA A 64 14.53 5.66 -4.81
C ALA A 64 15.73 5.77 -5.76
N LYS A 65 15.57 6.43 -6.91
CA LYS A 65 16.64 6.64 -7.90
C LYS A 65 17.81 7.43 -7.32
N ASP A 66 17.54 8.55 -6.65
CA ASP A 66 18.55 9.45 -6.08
C ASP A 66 19.42 8.74 -5.02
N ARG A 67 18.92 7.65 -4.43
CA ARG A 67 19.60 6.85 -3.41
C ARG A 67 20.14 5.52 -3.94
N GLY A 68 20.13 5.32 -5.25
CA GLY A 68 20.66 4.10 -5.87
C GLY A 68 19.80 2.86 -5.67
N PHE A 69 18.52 3.02 -5.31
CA PHE A 69 17.51 1.94 -5.29
C PHE A 69 16.85 1.76 -6.66
N CYS A 70 17.56 2.15 -7.72
CA CYS A 70 17.23 1.78 -9.08
C CYS A 70 17.81 0.39 -9.39
N PRO A 71 17.24 -0.30 -10.37
CA PRO A 71 17.85 -1.49 -10.92
C PRO A 71 19.25 -1.14 -11.40
N ARG A 72 20.25 -1.84 -10.88
CA ARG A 72 21.54 -1.86 -11.56
C ARG A 72 21.29 -2.55 -12.89
N ASN A 73 21.68 -1.91 -13.99
CA ASN A 73 21.79 -2.56 -15.29
C ASN A 73 22.83 -3.68 -15.16
N ILE A 74 22.40 -4.83 -14.64
CA ILE A 74 23.17 -6.06 -14.66
C ILE A 74 22.81 -6.70 -16.00
N ASN A 75 23.66 -6.42 -16.98
CA ASN A 75 23.94 -7.31 -18.11
C ASN A 75 22.93 -7.46 -19.25
N LEU A 76 22.43 -6.35 -19.82
CA LEU A 76 21.92 -6.38 -21.22
C LEU A 76 23.02 -6.63 -22.28
N ARG A 77 24.30 -6.54 -21.90
CA ARG A 77 25.46 -6.81 -22.78
C ARG A 77 25.97 -8.24 -22.74
N GLU A 78 25.57 -9.03 -21.74
CA GLU A 78 26.05 -10.41 -21.55
C GLU A 78 25.14 -11.42 -22.28
N TYR A 79 23.93 -11.01 -22.69
CA TYR A 79 23.02 -11.80 -23.53
C TYR A 79 23.24 -11.63 -25.05
N LEU A 80 24.22 -10.83 -25.47
CA LEU A 80 24.51 -10.57 -26.89
C LEU A 80 25.93 -11.00 -27.30
N LYS A 81 26.56 -11.88 -26.53
CA LYS A 81 27.84 -12.48 -26.90
C LYS A 81 27.76 -14.00 -26.85
N ASP A 82 27.75 -14.55 -28.05
CA ASP A 82 28.39 -15.80 -28.44
C ASP A 82 27.66 -17.10 -28.03
N GLU A 83 26.95 -17.63 -29.03
CA GLU A 83 26.99 -19.02 -29.52
C GLU A 83 27.28 -20.18 -28.52
N ASP A 84 26.36 -21.15 -28.53
CA ASP A 84 26.51 -22.56 -28.17
C ASP A 84 26.85 -22.93 -26.72
N VAL A 85 25.83 -22.96 -25.84
CA VAL A 85 25.86 -23.83 -24.64
C VAL A 85 24.48 -24.46 -24.41
N GLU A 86 24.35 -25.76 -24.68
CA GLU A 86 23.25 -26.59 -24.17
C GLU A 86 23.45 -26.84 -22.66
N ILE A 87 22.50 -26.41 -21.83
CA ILE A 87 22.40 -26.81 -20.42
C ILE A 87 20.99 -27.31 -20.18
N PHE A 88 20.88 -28.61 -19.88
CA PHE A 88 19.66 -29.28 -19.41
C PHE A 88 19.62 -29.32 -17.88
N ASP A 89 18.51 -28.82 -17.36
CA ASP A 89 17.72 -29.13 -16.14
C ASP A 89 18.34 -29.19 -14.74
N GLU A 90 17.91 -28.24 -13.88
CA GLU A 90 17.07 -28.55 -12.71
C GLU A 90 16.46 -27.23 -12.14
N ASP A 91 15.15 -27.04 -12.37
CA ASP A 91 14.19 -26.18 -11.65
C ASP A 91 14.59 -24.75 -11.24
N LEU A 92 15.19 -23.99 -12.16
CA LEU A 92 15.18 -22.53 -12.09
C LEU A 92 13.93 -22.03 -12.81
N ASP A 93 12.93 -21.61 -12.02
CA ASP A 93 11.73 -20.89 -12.46
C ASP A 93 12.05 -19.93 -13.62
N ASP A 94 11.67 -20.35 -14.83
CA ASP A 94 11.83 -19.65 -16.10
C ASP A 94 10.76 -18.55 -16.25
N SER A 95 10.40 -17.92 -15.13
CA SER A 95 9.70 -16.65 -15.16
C SER A 95 10.69 -15.61 -15.69
N PRO A 96 10.35 -14.88 -16.76
CA PRO A 96 11.23 -13.84 -17.28
C PRO A 96 11.53 -12.88 -16.13
N LYS A 97 12.81 -12.80 -15.71
CA LYS A 97 13.25 -11.83 -14.69
C LYS A 97 12.90 -10.44 -15.22
N GLU A 98 11.77 -9.91 -14.77
CA GLU A 98 11.24 -8.66 -15.27
C GLU A 98 12.31 -7.57 -15.14
N PRO A 99 12.50 -6.73 -16.17
CA PRO A 99 13.51 -5.70 -16.17
C PRO A 99 13.26 -4.74 -15.01
N GLY A 100 14.14 -4.81 -14.02
CA GLY A 100 14.47 -3.73 -13.11
C GLY A 100 13.31 -3.08 -12.34
N PHE A 101 12.90 -3.72 -11.25
CA PHE A 101 12.01 -3.10 -10.29
C PHE A 101 12.72 -2.01 -9.45
N ILE A 102 12.19 -0.78 -9.44
CA ILE A 102 12.65 0.30 -8.55
C ILE A 102 12.12 0.07 -7.14
N ASN A 103 13.01 -0.01 -6.14
CA ASN A 103 12.59 -0.22 -4.75
C ASN A 103 12.14 1.10 -4.09
N LYS A 104 10.91 1.50 -4.42
CA LYS A 104 10.22 2.71 -3.93
C LYS A 104 10.16 2.76 -2.40
N THR A 105 9.83 1.63 -1.76
CA THR A 105 9.73 1.52 -0.30
C THR A 105 11.07 1.78 0.38
N GLN A 106 12.17 1.21 -0.12
CA GLN A 106 13.50 1.45 0.46
C GLN A 106 13.94 2.91 0.28
N GLY A 107 13.70 3.50 -0.89
CA GLY A 107 13.97 4.93 -1.13
C GLY A 107 13.22 5.83 -0.16
N PHE A 108 11.93 5.57 0.03
CA PHE A 108 11.08 6.29 0.97
C PHE A 108 11.54 6.13 2.43
N VAL A 109 11.75 4.90 2.88
CA VAL A 109 12.20 4.60 4.25
C VAL A 109 13.57 5.23 4.52
N ARG A 110 14.47 5.21 3.54
CA ARG A 110 15.78 5.86 3.66
C ARG A 110 15.61 7.38 3.82
N ARG A 111 14.70 8.01 3.07
CA ARG A 111 14.40 9.45 3.25
C ARG A 111 13.85 9.74 4.64
N CYS A 112 12.91 8.93 5.14
CA CYS A 112 12.37 9.08 6.49
C CYS A 112 13.46 9.01 7.56
N ARG A 113 14.44 8.12 7.42
CA ARG A 113 15.59 8.04 8.33
C ARG A 113 16.50 9.28 8.26
N GLU A 114 16.71 9.82 7.06
CA GLU A 114 17.50 11.05 6.88
C GLU A 114 16.81 12.28 7.48
N LEU A 115 15.48 12.30 7.49
CA LEU A 115 14.68 13.30 8.22
C LEU A 115 14.67 13.09 9.74
N GLN A 116 15.26 12.00 10.21
CA GLN A 116 15.28 11.62 11.63
C GLN A 116 13.86 11.60 12.22
N LEU A 117 12.96 10.86 11.55
CA LEU A 117 11.63 10.60 12.11
C LEU A 117 11.75 9.58 13.24
N ASP A 118 11.07 9.83 14.35
CA ASP A 118 10.99 8.89 15.47
C ASP A 118 10.20 7.64 15.07
N VAL A 119 9.15 7.84 14.28
CA VAL A 119 8.30 6.79 13.74
C VAL A 119 8.32 6.84 12.23
N ILE A 120 8.78 5.76 11.61
CA ILE A 120 8.84 5.65 10.16
C ILE A 120 7.44 5.30 9.63
N PRO A 121 6.79 6.19 8.85
CA PRO A 121 5.50 5.88 8.25
C PRO A 121 5.62 4.75 7.21
N GLY A 122 4.50 4.09 6.93
CA GLY A 122 4.38 3.12 5.85
C GLY A 122 4.21 3.79 4.49
N LEU A 123 4.59 3.09 3.43
CA LEU A 123 4.19 3.41 2.06
C LEU A 123 3.21 2.33 1.59
N ARG A 124 1.95 2.70 1.36
CA ARG A 124 0.85 1.75 1.12
C ARG A 124 0.16 2.01 -0.20
N ARG A 125 -0.36 0.94 -0.81
CA ARG A 125 -1.24 1.03 -1.98
C ARG A 125 -2.66 1.17 -1.49
N VAL A 126 -3.34 2.20 -1.97
CA VAL A 126 -4.71 2.52 -1.54
C VAL A 126 -5.58 2.79 -2.75
N TYR A 127 -6.90 2.61 -2.59
CA TYR A 127 -7.86 3.06 -3.59
C TYR A 127 -7.90 4.59 -3.63
N ASN A 128 -7.89 5.15 -4.83
CA ASN A 128 -8.06 6.58 -5.07
C ASN A 128 -9.35 6.79 -5.87
N SER A 129 -10.42 7.18 -5.18
CA SER A 129 -11.73 7.37 -5.81
C SER A 129 -11.77 8.50 -6.83
N SER A 130 -10.99 9.58 -6.60
CA SER A 130 -10.90 10.71 -7.52
C SER A 130 -10.34 10.33 -8.88
N LYS A 131 -9.39 9.37 -8.92
CA LYS A 131 -8.78 8.87 -10.16
C LYS A 131 -9.38 7.55 -10.65
N ARG A 132 -10.17 6.87 -9.81
CA ARG A 132 -10.64 5.49 -10.02
C ARG A 132 -9.47 4.53 -10.33
N ASP A 133 -8.38 4.68 -9.61
CA ASP A 133 -7.15 3.90 -9.77
C ASP A 133 -6.48 3.66 -8.41
N ILE A 134 -5.38 2.94 -8.41
CA ILE A 134 -4.53 2.67 -7.25
C ILE A 134 -3.54 3.83 -7.11
N SER A 135 -3.36 4.33 -5.89
CA SER A 135 -2.33 5.33 -5.58
C SER A 135 -1.45 4.87 -4.44
N LEU A 136 -0.30 5.53 -4.28
CA LEU A 136 0.52 5.39 -3.09
C LEU A 136 0.06 6.39 -2.03
N ALA A 137 0.08 5.96 -0.77
CA ALA A 137 -0.14 6.79 0.39
C ALA A 137 1.01 6.65 1.38
N VAL A 138 1.41 7.78 1.97
CA VAL A 138 2.23 7.80 3.19
C VAL A 138 1.29 7.54 4.35
N SER A 139 1.31 6.30 4.87
CA SER A 139 0.47 5.83 5.96
C SER A 139 1.14 6.10 7.30
N LEU A 140 0.52 6.93 8.12
CA LEU A 140 0.93 7.21 9.49
C LEU A 140 0.55 6.07 10.44
N MET A 141 -0.61 5.46 10.19
CA MET A 141 -1.13 4.32 10.93
C MET A 141 -2.28 3.67 10.16
N SER A 142 -2.59 2.43 10.51
CA SER A 142 -3.79 1.72 10.12
C SER A 142 -4.89 1.81 11.19
N ASN A 143 -6.13 1.47 10.82
CA ASN A 143 -7.25 1.34 11.75
C ASN A 143 -7.01 0.27 12.83
N TYR A 144 -6.09 -0.67 12.59
CA TYR A 144 -5.67 -1.68 13.55
C TYR A 144 -4.68 -1.17 14.60
N GLU A 145 -4.10 0.01 14.38
CA GLU A 145 -3.13 0.62 15.29
C GLU A 145 -3.74 1.78 16.10
N VAL A 146 -5.03 2.08 15.90
CA VAL A 146 -5.74 3.11 16.66
C VAL A 146 -5.73 2.76 18.15
N GLY A 147 -5.23 3.69 18.98
CA GLY A 147 -5.12 3.53 20.44
C GLY A 147 -3.84 2.82 20.91
N ILE A 148 -3.02 2.28 20.00
CA ILE A 148 -1.74 1.62 20.29
C ILE A 148 -0.57 2.36 19.61
N GLY A 149 -0.86 3.01 18.48
CA GLY A 149 0.10 3.62 17.59
C GLY A 149 0.90 4.76 18.22
N ARG A 150 2.15 4.88 17.76
CA ARG A 150 3.04 6.00 18.07
C ARG A 150 2.89 7.03 16.96
N TYR A 151 2.00 8.00 17.15
CA TYR A 151 1.91 9.16 16.26
C TYR A 151 2.61 10.34 16.93
N ASN A 152 3.66 10.86 16.28
CA ASN A 152 4.36 12.07 16.71
C ASN A 152 3.96 13.25 15.82
N ARG A 153 3.54 14.34 16.45
CA ARG A 153 3.18 15.59 15.76
C ARG A 153 4.40 16.23 15.06
N GLU A 154 5.59 16.14 15.64
CA GLU A 154 6.80 16.72 15.05
C GLU A 154 7.17 16.00 13.75
N ASP A 155 7.04 14.67 13.72
CA ASP A 155 7.27 13.88 12.51
C ASP A 155 6.27 14.22 11.40
N ARG A 156 5.01 14.52 11.76
CA ARG A 156 4.02 15.02 10.79
C ARG A 156 4.48 16.31 10.13
N GLU A 157 4.98 17.28 10.90
CA GLU A 157 5.40 18.57 10.35
C GLU A 157 6.59 18.38 9.39
N LYS A 158 7.58 17.54 9.74
CA LYS A 158 8.68 17.16 8.85
C LYS A 158 8.20 16.52 7.55
N LEU A 159 7.19 15.63 7.61
CA LEU A 159 6.62 14.97 6.44
C LEU A 159 5.88 15.94 5.52
N VAL A 160 5.08 16.85 6.11
CA VAL A 160 4.34 17.88 5.36
C VAL A 160 5.32 18.82 4.64
N ASP A 161 6.38 19.24 5.33
CA ASP A 161 7.39 20.13 4.75
C ASP A 161 8.20 19.45 3.64
N GLU A 162 8.61 18.19 3.84
CA GLU A 162 9.36 17.42 2.86
C GLU A 162 8.55 17.14 1.58
N PHE A 163 7.35 16.58 1.76
CA PHE A 163 6.56 16.05 0.64
C PHE A 163 5.51 17.04 0.14
N ARG A 164 5.43 18.23 0.74
CA ARG A 164 4.51 19.31 0.36
C ARG A 164 3.05 18.85 0.38
N PHE A 165 2.70 18.03 1.37
CA PHE A 165 1.31 17.56 1.53
C PHE A 165 0.37 18.74 1.80
N ILE A 166 -0.83 18.65 1.23
CA ILE A 166 -1.86 19.69 1.37
C ILE A 166 -3.00 19.13 2.24
N GLY A 167 -3.36 19.89 3.28
CA GLY A 167 -4.47 19.57 4.16
C GLY A 167 -4.17 18.51 5.21
N GLU A 168 -5.20 18.17 5.99
CA GLU A 168 -5.14 17.13 7.02
C GLU A 168 -5.09 15.73 6.41
N PRO A 169 -4.43 14.75 7.09
CA PRO A 169 -4.41 13.37 6.62
C PRO A 169 -5.83 12.79 6.68
N LYS A 170 -6.14 11.90 5.74
CA LYS A 170 -7.44 11.22 5.63
C LYS A 170 -7.26 9.71 5.70
N TRP A 171 -8.35 9.00 5.98
CA TRP A 171 -8.40 7.55 5.93
C TRP A 171 -8.66 7.06 4.52
N TYR A 172 -7.73 6.27 3.98
CA TYR A 172 -7.82 5.65 2.66
C TYR A 172 -7.98 4.14 2.78
N LEU A 173 -8.85 3.56 1.96
CA LEU A 173 -9.05 2.11 1.91
C LEU A 173 -7.81 1.43 1.31
N ASP A 174 -7.27 0.43 2.02
CA ASP A 174 -6.15 -0.39 1.55
C ASP A 174 -6.53 -1.13 0.26
N TYR A 175 -5.59 -1.29 -0.67
CA TYR A 175 -5.85 -1.95 -1.96
C TYR A 175 -5.96 -3.48 -1.85
N ASP A 176 -5.17 -4.07 -0.95
CA ASP A 176 -5.03 -5.51 -0.76
C ASP A 176 -6.04 -6.03 0.29
N GLU A 177 -6.23 -5.28 1.38
CA GLU A 177 -7.09 -5.64 2.52
C GLU A 177 -8.41 -4.82 2.55
N TRP A 178 -9.10 -4.77 1.42
CA TRP A 178 -10.20 -3.84 1.17
C TRP A 178 -11.60 -4.32 1.59
N HIS A 179 -11.74 -5.58 1.96
CA HIS A 179 -13.02 -6.22 2.27
C HIS A 179 -12.99 -6.86 3.66
N TRP A 180 -14.19 -7.21 4.14
CA TRP A 180 -14.34 -7.93 5.40
C TRP A 180 -13.85 -9.38 5.24
N ILE A 181 -13.04 -9.84 6.19
CA ILE A 181 -12.49 -11.20 6.25
C ILE A 181 -13.08 -11.96 7.43
#